data_AF-V9W2H7-F1
#
_entry.id   AF-V9W2H7-F1
#
_cell.length_a   1.000
_cell.length_b   1.000
_cell.length_c   1.000
_cell.angle_alpha   90.00
_cell.angle_beta   90.00
_cell.angle_gamma   90.00
#
_symmetry.space_group_name_H-M   'P 1'
#
loop_
_entity.id
_entity.type
_entity.pdbx_description
1 polymer ?
#
loop_
_entity_poly.entity_id
_entity_poly.type
_entity_poly.pdbx_seq_one_letter_code
_entity_poly.pdbx_strand_id
1 'polypeptide(L)'
;MPAIPVLLDLLKEENDQMRMAAALALVRIGDKSIHPIREYIASADDEDCFWASWSLALLNSPLEEKAVAALYKAHKDSTNPIEMIAAEEALGKVIGNQLKQ
;
A
#
# COMPACT_ATOMS: atom_id res chain seq x y z
N MET A 1 12.80 7.05 18.85
CA MET A 1 12.54 5.83 18.05
C MET A 1 12.23 6.23 16.62
N PRO A 2 12.77 5.54 15.60
CA PRO A 2 12.39 5.81 14.21
C PRO A 2 10.92 5.40 14.00
N ALA A 3 10.13 6.26 13.34
CA ALA A 3 8.69 6.04 13.16
C ALA A 3 8.37 4.94 12.13
N ILE A 4 9.18 4.82 11.07
CA ILE A 4 8.91 3.91 9.95
C ILE A 4 8.80 2.44 10.38
N PRO A 5 9.74 1.85 11.16
CA PRO A 5 9.62 0.45 11.57
C PRO A 5 8.35 0.16 12.36
N VAL A 6 7.96 1.06 13.28
CA VAL A 6 6.73 0.92 14.07
C VAL A 6 5.50 0.95 13.17
N LEU A 7 5.48 1.84 12.16
CA LEU A 7 4.37 1.91 11.21
C LEU A 7 4.30 0.68 10.30
N LEU A 8 5.45 0.11 9.90
CA LEU A 8 5.47 -1.13 9.13
C LEU A 8 4.93 -2.32 9.94
N ASP A 9 5.23 -2.39 11.23
CA ASP A 9 4.65 -3.44 12.09
C ASP A 9 3.13 -3.28 12.22
N LEU A 10 2.62 -2.05 12.30
CA LEU A 10 1.18 -1.76 12.35
C LEU A 10 0.42 -2.14 11.07
N LEU A 11 1.11 -2.40 9.95
CA LEU A 11 0.48 -2.92 8.74
C LEU A 11 0.05 -4.39 8.88
N LYS A 12 0.51 -5.10 9.92
CA LYS A 12 0.18 -6.50 10.21
C LYS A 12 -0.94 -6.66 11.23
N GLU A 13 -1.45 -5.57 11.77
CA GLU A 13 -2.53 -5.60 12.78
C GLU A 13 -3.83 -6.14 12.19
N GLU A 14 -4.62 -6.82 13.02
CA GLU A 14 -5.93 -7.35 12.59
C GLU A 14 -6.93 -6.23 12.29
N ASN A 15 -6.77 -5.08 12.94
CA ASN A 15 -7.67 -3.95 12.76
C ASN A 15 -7.34 -3.20 11.45
N ASP A 16 -8.23 -3.33 10.48
CA ASP A 16 -8.05 -2.71 9.16
C ASP A 16 -7.88 -1.18 9.20
N GLN A 17 -8.56 -0.49 10.13
CA GLN A 17 -8.39 0.95 10.31
C GLN A 17 -6.99 1.30 10.81
N MET A 18 -6.37 0.44 11.63
CA MET A 18 -4.99 0.64 12.08
C MET A 18 -4.01 0.47 10.91
N ARG A 19 -4.22 -0.55 10.06
CA ARG A 19 -3.40 -0.77 8.87
C ARG A 19 -3.49 0.41 7.90
N MET A 20 -4.71 0.88 7.62
CA MET A 20 -4.94 2.07 6.79
C MET A 20 -4.26 3.31 7.39
N ALA A 21 -4.40 3.54 8.70
CA ALA A 21 -3.78 4.67 9.38
C ALA A 21 -2.25 4.62 9.32
N ALA A 22 -1.67 3.42 9.45
CA ALA A 22 -0.23 3.20 9.32
C ALA A 22 0.26 3.51 7.89
N ALA A 23 -0.44 3.02 6.87
CA ALA A 23 -0.13 3.33 5.47
C ALA A 23 -0.23 4.84 5.17
N LEU A 24 -1.29 5.51 5.64
CA LEU A 24 -1.44 6.96 5.53
C LEU A 24 -0.28 7.71 6.20
N ALA A 25 0.13 7.28 7.39
CA ALA A 25 1.26 7.88 8.10
C ALA A 25 2.57 7.70 7.32
N LEU A 26 2.79 6.53 6.71
CA LEU A 26 3.94 6.27 5.84
C LEU A 26 3.94 7.18 4.60
N VAL A 27 2.78 7.40 3.96
CA VAL A 27 2.62 8.38 2.86
C VAL A 27 2.98 9.79 3.32
N ARG A 28 2.52 10.21 4.51
CA ARG A 28 2.81 11.53 5.06
C ARG A 28 4.29 11.73 5.42
N ILE A 29 5.01 10.66 5.73
CA ILE A 29 6.47 10.69 5.91
C ILE A 29 7.18 10.93 4.56
N GLY A 30 6.59 10.49 3.45
CA GLY A 30 7.10 10.74 2.10
C GLY A 30 8.17 9.74 1.66
N ASP A 31 9.06 10.17 0.77
CA ASP A 31 10.01 9.31 0.04
C ASP A 31 10.89 8.41 0.92
N LYS A 32 11.15 8.84 2.16
CA LYS A 32 11.90 8.04 3.15
C LYS A 32 11.23 6.71 3.48
N SER A 33 9.91 6.59 3.28
CA SER A 33 9.15 5.36 3.49
C SER A 33 9.24 4.40 2.30
N ILE A 34 9.58 4.87 1.08
CA ILE A 34 9.45 4.06 -0.15
C ILE A 34 10.26 2.76 -0.07
N HIS A 35 11.56 2.86 0.27
CA HIS A 35 12.42 1.68 0.31
C HIS A 35 12.01 0.68 1.41
N PRO A 36 11.76 1.12 2.66
CA PRO A 36 11.22 0.24 3.69
C PRO A 36 9.88 -0.43 3.33
N ILE A 37 8.96 0.28 2.67
CA ILE A 37 7.70 -0.31 2.22
C ILE A 37 7.93 -1.38 1.14
N ARG A 38 8.87 -1.17 0.21
CA ARG A 38 9.21 -2.19 -0.79
C ARG A 38 9.76 -3.47 -0.15
N GLU A 39 10.69 -3.32 0.80
CA GLU A 39 11.23 -4.45 1.54
C GLU A 39 10.12 -5.19 2.29
N TYR A 40 9.21 -4.46 2.93
CA TYR A 40 8.03 -5.03 3.58
C TYR A 40 7.20 -5.87 2.60
N ILE A 41 6.82 -5.31 1.43
CA ILE A 41 6.02 -6.01 0.42
C ILE A 41 6.75 -7.26 -0.08
N ALA A 42 8.05 -7.16 -0.35
CA ALA A 42 8.86 -8.30 -0.82
C ALA A 42 8.91 -9.44 0.21
N SER A 43 8.96 -9.11 1.50
CA SER A 43 9.04 -10.08 2.60
C SER A 43 7.70 -10.61 3.11
N ALA A 44 6.56 -10.02 2.71
CA ALA A 44 5.26 -10.46 3.20
C ALA A 44 4.93 -11.89 2.75
N ASP A 45 4.54 -12.77 3.68
CA ASP A 45 4.26 -14.18 3.37
C ASP A 45 2.88 -14.40 2.72
N ASP A 46 1.98 -13.42 2.84
CA ASP A 46 0.63 -13.41 2.27
C ASP A 46 0.47 -12.30 1.22
N GLU A 47 -0.68 -12.34 0.51
CA GLU A 47 -1.12 -11.24 -0.34
C GLU A 47 -1.66 -10.04 0.47
N ASP A 48 -1.54 -10.03 1.80
CA ASP A 48 -2.03 -8.95 2.68
C ASP A 48 -1.02 -7.78 2.77
N CYS A 49 -0.48 -7.42 1.62
CA CYS A 49 0.35 -6.24 1.43
C CYS A 49 -0.44 -5.08 0.80
N PHE A 50 -1.77 -5.14 0.87
CA PHE A 50 -2.68 -4.18 0.23
C PHE A 50 -2.38 -2.73 0.66
N TRP A 51 -2.43 -2.43 1.96
CA TRP A 51 -2.22 -1.07 2.48
C TRP A 51 -0.79 -0.56 2.24
N ALA A 52 0.20 -1.45 2.27
CA ALA A 52 1.57 -1.15 1.86
C ALA A 52 1.64 -0.76 0.37
N SER A 53 1.00 -1.53 -0.49
CA SER A 53 0.95 -1.29 -1.94
C SER A 53 0.22 0.00 -2.28
N TRP A 54 -0.91 0.27 -1.61
CA TRP A 54 -1.66 1.52 -1.72
C TRP A 54 -0.79 2.72 -1.34
N SER A 55 0.00 2.62 -0.27
CA SER A 55 0.90 3.70 0.13
C SER A 55 1.97 4.02 -0.92
N LEU A 56 2.55 3.01 -1.58
CA LEU A 56 3.50 3.23 -2.68
C LEU A 56 2.83 3.91 -3.89
N ALA A 57 1.59 3.54 -4.20
CA ALA A 57 0.83 4.17 -5.29
C ALA A 57 0.59 5.67 -5.01
N LEU A 58 0.22 6.02 -3.77
CA LEU A 58 0.05 7.41 -3.34
C LEU A 58 1.35 8.22 -3.35
N LEU A 59 2.48 7.57 -3.06
CA LEU A 59 3.81 8.16 -3.16
C LEU A 59 4.30 8.30 -4.62
N ASN A 60 3.49 7.92 -5.62
CA ASN A 60 3.86 7.85 -7.03
C ASN A 60 5.12 7.00 -7.28
N SER A 61 5.37 6.00 -6.42
CA SER A 61 6.43 5.03 -6.63
C SER A 61 5.97 3.98 -7.65
N PRO A 62 6.84 3.53 -8.56
CA PRO A 62 6.56 2.35 -9.38
C PRO A 62 6.20 1.15 -8.50
N LEU A 63 5.20 0.39 -8.92
CA LEU A 63 4.76 -0.82 -8.23
C LEU A 63 5.32 -2.06 -8.90
N GLU A 64 5.68 -3.05 -8.08
CA GLU A 64 6.07 -4.39 -8.52
C GLU A 64 4.83 -5.29 -8.68
N GLU A 65 4.98 -6.41 -9.39
CA GLU A 65 3.87 -7.31 -9.74
C GLU A 65 3.05 -7.73 -8.52
N LYS A 66 3.70 -8.10 -7.41
CA LYS A 66 3.03 -8.47 -6.15
C LYS A 66 2.15 -7.34 -5.60
N ALA A 67 2.67 -6.11 -5.62
CA ALA A 67 1.93 -4.95 -5.13
C ALA A 67 0.72 -4.64 -6.02
N VAL A 68 0.88 -4.77 -7.34
CA VAL A 68 -0.20 -4.62 -8.31
C VAL A 68 -1.26 -5.71 -8.13
N ALA A 69 -0.84 -6.97 -7.93
CA ALA A 69 -1.74 -8.09 -7.70
C ALA A 69 -2.59 -7.91 -6.44
N ALA A 70 -2.00 -7.43 -5.34
CA ALA A 70 -2.72 -7.14 -4.09
C ALA A 70 -3.80 -6.07 -4.29
N LEU A 71 -3.50 -4.99 -5.02
CA LEU A 71 -4.47 -3.95 -5.35
C LEU A 71 -5.61 -4.48 -6.23
N TYR A 72 -5.30 -5.28 -7.26
CA TYR A 72 -6.33 -5.89 -8.12
C TYR A 72 -7.24 -6.85 -7.37
N LYS A 73 -6.67 -7.68 -6.48
CA LYS A 73 -7.45 -8.59 -5.64
C LYS A 73 -8.43 -7.82 -4.76
N ALA A 74 -7.96 -6.77 -4.08
CA ALA A 74 -8.83 -5.93 -3.25
C ALA A 74 -9.95 -5.27 -4.08
N HIS A 75 -9.63 -4.75 -5.28
CA HIS A 75 -10.63 -4.16 -6.17
C HIS A 75 -11.73 -5.17 -6.60
N LYS A 76 -11.36 -6.43 -6.84
CA LYS A 76 -12.28 -7.44 -7.38
C LYS A 76 -13.06 -8.19 -6.30
N ASP A 77 -12.39 -8.53 -5.21
CA ASP A 77 -12.84 -9.56 -4.27
C ASP A 77 -13.11 -9.01 -2.85
N SER A 78 -12.71 -7.76 -2.54
CA SER A 78 -12.93 -7.21 -1.20
C SER A 78 -14.40 -6.94 -0.93
N THR A 79 -14.87 -7.39 0.25
CA THR A 79 -16.19 -7.03 0.79
C THR A 79 -16.14 -5.75 1.62
N ASN A 80 -14.95 -5.18 1.85
CA ASN A 80 -14.74 -3.95 2.60
C ASN A 80 -14.81 -2.76 1.62
N PRO A 81 -15.85 -1.89 1.70
CA PRO A 81 -15.98 -0.77 0.78
C PRO A 81 -14.79 0.20 0.82
N ILE A 82 -14.10 0.30 1.96
CA ILE A 82 -12.94 1.18 2.12
C ILE A 82 -11.77 0.64 1.29
N GLU A 83 -11.46 -0.65 1.40
CA GLU A 83 -10.42 -1.30 0.61
C GLU A 83 -10.73 -1.23 -0.89
N MET A 84 -11.98 -1.45 -1.30
CA MET A 84 -12.38 -1.39 -2.70
C MET A 84 -12.14 -0.01 -3.31
N ILE A 85 -12.56 1.07 -2.62
CA ILE A 85 -12.35 2.45 -3.07
C ILE A 85 -10.85 2.81 -3.08
N ALA A 86 -10.11 2.39 -2.05
CA ALA A 86 -8.67 2.62 -1.98
C ALA A 86 -7.94 1.89 -3.12
N ALA A 87 -8.35 0.67 -3.47
CA ALA A 87 -7.82 -0.07 -4.59
C ALA A 87 -8.07 0.64 -5.92
N GLU A 88 -9.29 1.14 -6.15
CA GLU A 88 -9.64 1.95 -7.33
C GLU A 88 -8.78 3.20 -7.44
N GLU A 89 -8.59 3.93 -6.34
CA GLU A 89 -7.73 5.12 -6.29
C GLU A 89 -6.28 4.79 -6.68
N ALA A 90 -5.71 3.75 -6.06
CA ALA A 90 -4.32 3.35 -6.32
C ALA A 90 -4.13 2.88 -7.76
N LEU A 91 -5.02 2.03 -8.27
CA LEU A 91 -4.95 1.54 -9.65
C LEU A 91 -5.11 2.70 -10.65
N GLY A 92 -6.03 3.63 -10.41
CA GLY A 92 -6.19 4.83 -11.22
C GLY A 92 -4.93 5.70 -11.27
N LYS A 93 -4.25 5.86 -10.14
CA LYS A 93 -2.95 6.56 -10.06
C LYS A 93 -1.85 5.82 -10.82
N VAL A 94 -1.76 4.50 -10.69
CA VAL A 94 -0.76 3.69 -11.38
C VAL A 94 -0.91 3.80 -12.89
N ILE A 95 -2.14 3.61 -13.41
CA ILE A 95 -2.44 3.76 -14.84
C ILE A 95 -2.14 5.19 -15.29
N GLY A 96 -2.60 6.19 -14.54
CA GLY A 96 -2.36 7.60 -14.85
C GLY A 96 -0.88 7.98 -14.87
N ASN A 97 -0.04 7.35 -14.05
CA ASN A 97 1.40 7.56 -14.02
C ASN A 97 2.14 6.85 -15.17
N GLN A 98 1.60 5.73 -15.67
CA GLN A 98 2.14 5.04 -16.86
C GLN A 98 1.85 5.82 -18.15
N LEU A 99 0.69 6.47 -18.25
CA LEU A 99 0.30 7.25 -19.44
C LEU A 99 1.05 8.58 -19.59
N LYS A 100 1.74 9.05 -18.55
CA LYS A 100 2.50 10.32 -18.54
C LYS A 100 3.97 10.17 -18.94
N GLN A 101 4.44 8.94 -19.14
CA GLN A 101 5.82 8.61 -19.54
C GLN A 101 5.89 8.41 -21.06
#